data_AF-A0A9D1FC36-F1
#
_entry.id   AF-A0A9D1FC36-F1
#
_cell.length_a   1.000
_cell.length_b   1.000
_cell.length_c   1.000
_cell.angle_alpha   90.00
_cell.angle_beta   90.00
_cell.angle_gamma   90.00
#
_symmetry.space_group_name_H-M   'P 1'
#
loop_
_entity.id
_entity.type
_entity.pdbx_description
1 polymer ?
#
loop_
_entity_poly.entity_id
_entity_poly.type
_entity_poly.pdbx_seq_one_letter_code
_entity_poly.pdbx_strand_id
1 'polypeptide(L)'
;MRCMNCGRELPDGSRFCQYCGGRLTEQAPPRPPEGAPRPGPIPTPPPGPGERAGDAPKPGPVPPQGGAQPKDAPKPKPEPKPKKEGNGGKLAFIIIAAVLIAALAGLNVYQYAAFGSTAQESADRIKQLEGEVSSKESEINSLHGQIDTLESEALGRENELSALRTRSGWLDEIAEFIDDYDAGYATDYFRASEALIVTTTADYLESFTLYTEYNLGMTVSYETEGSSATLEFAEDTWGSSVDLYVYPQSPGITIFTLSNDLYYDSFRVMVVVTE
;
A
#
# COMPACT_ATOMS: atom_id res chain seq x y z
N MET A 1 13.07 36.55 -14.53
CA MET A 1 12.84 37.51 -13.41
C MET A 1 13.00 36.82 -12.04
N ARG A 2 13.11 37.53 -10.91
CA ARG A 2 13.25 36.91 -9.57
C ARG A 2 12.03 37.19 -8.69
N CYS A 3 11.54 36.19 -7.97
CA CYS A 3 10.34 36.32 -7.14
C CYS A 3 10.61 37.26 -5.95
N MET A 4 9.78 38.30 -5.77
CA MET A 4 9.88 39.19 -4.61
C MET A 4 9.48 38.52 -3.30
N ASN A 5 8.70 37.44 -3.36
CA ASN A 5 8.20 36.76 -2.16
C ASN A 5 9.17 35.67 -1.66
N CYS A 6 9.82 34.92 -2.55
CA CYS A 6 10.70 33.79 -2.15
C CYS A 6 12.12 33.83 -2.75
N GLY A 7 12.48 34.87 -3.50
CA GLY A 7 13.84 35.07 -4.01
C GLY A 7 14.33 34.12 -5.11
N ARG A 8 13.51 33.15 -5.56
CA ARG A 8 13.88 32.21 -6.63
C ARG A 8 13.76 32.82 -8.03
N GLU A 9 14.62 32.39 -8.93
CA GLU A 9 14.55 32.77 -10.35
C GLU A 9 13.39 32.07 -11.04
N LEU A 10 12.71 32.83 -11.90
CA LEU A 10 11.51 32.43 -12.61
C LEU A 10 11.72 32.58 -14.11
N PRO A 11 11.16 31.65 -14.90
CA PRO A 11 11.12 31.77 -16.35
C PRO A 11 10.44 33.07 -16.78
N ASP A 12 10.90 33.67 -17.89
CA ASP A 12 10.31 34.89 -18.41
C ASP A 12 8.84 34.67 -18.85
N GLY A 13 7.97 35.62 -18.51
CA GLY A 13 6.51 35.51 -18.75
C GLY A 13 5.71 34.81 -17.65
N SER A 14 6.34 34.41 -16.53
CA SER A 14 5.65 33.82 -15.39
C SER A 14 4.66 34.81 -14.75
N ARG A 15 3.37 34.46 -14.71
CA ARG A 15 2.30 35.27 -14.06
C ARG A 15 2.17 35.00 -12.55
N PHE A 16 2.76 33.91 -12.08
CA PHE A 16 2.80 33.50 -10.69
C PHE A 16 4.09 32.73 -10.43
N CYS A 17 4.54 32.72 -9.17
CA CYS A 17 5.71 31.96 -8.77
C CYS A 17 5.34 30.48 -8.65
N GLN A 18 5.90 29.64 -9.51
CA GLN A 18 5.72 28.18 -9.45
C GLN A 18 6.24 27.54 -8.15
N TYR A 19 7.01 28.28 -7.35
CA TYR A 19 7.67 27.78 -6.16
C TYR A 19 7.06 28.22 -4.83
N CYS A 20 6.31 29.33 -4.80
CA CYS A 20 5.66 29.82 -3.58
C CYS A 20 4.22 30.31 -3.81
N GLY A 21 3.70 30.18 -5.04
CA GLY A 21 2.34 30.59 -5.39
C GLY A 21 2.10 32.11 -5.50
N GLY A 22 3.08 32.95 -5.11
CA GLY A 22 2.95 34.41 -5.17
C GLY A 22 2.65 34.92 -6.57
N ARG A 23 1.61 35.74 -6.72
CA ARG A 23 1.26 36.34 -8.02
C ARG A 23 2.32 37.35 -8.45
N LEU A 24 2.75 37.23 -9.70
CA LEU A 24 3.68 38.14 -10.34
C LEU A 24 2.82 39.05 -11.22
N THR A 25 2.20 40.06 -10.61
CA THR A 25 1.43 41.04 -11.37
C THR A 25 1.68 42.42 -10.81
N GLU A 26 2.36 43.22 -11.63
CA GLU A 26 2.32 44.67 -11.57
C GLU A 26 0.90 45.11 -11.97
N GLN A 27 0.18 45.72 -11.01
CA GLN A 27 -1.10 46.43 -11.10
C GLN A 27 -2.33 45.65 -11.59
N ALA A 28 -3.31 45.51 -10.70
CA ALA A 28 -4.64 44.99 -11.02
C ALA A 28 -5.45 45.97 -11.90
N PRO A 29 -6.07 45.53 -13.00
CA PRO A 29 -7.08 46.34 -13.70
C PRO A 29 -8.36 46.47 -12.84
N PRO A 30 -9.15 47.54 -13.04
CA PRO A 30 -10.33 47.83 -12.21
C PRO A 30 -11.41 46.74 -12.32
N ARG A 31 -12.02 46.40 -11.17
CA ARG A 31 -13.09 45.40 -11.03
C ARG A 31 -14.35 45.81 -11.82
N PRO A 32 -15.00 44.89 -12.57
CA PRO A 32 -16.37 45.08 -13.06
C PRO A 32 -17.41 45.03 -11.92
N PRO A 33 -18.62 45.59 -12.10
CA PRO A 33 -19.62 45.72 -11.03
C PRO A 33 -20.18 44.37 -10.57
N GLU A 34 -20.38 44.28 -9.26
CA GLU A 34 -20.98 43.17 -8.53
C GLU A 34 -22.50 43.11 -8.77
N GLY A 35 -23.04 41.97 -9.21
CA GLY A 35 -24.49 41.84 -9.42
C GLY A 35 -25.04 40.64 -10.19
N ALA A 36 -24.27 39.58 -10.47
CA ALA A 36 -24.82 38.37 -11.10
C ALA A 36 -25.11 37.28 -10.04
N PRO A 37 -26.36 36.79 -9.89
CA PRO A 37 -26.68 35.72 -8.94
C PRO A 37 -26.25 34.34 -9.47
N ARG A 38 -25.68 33.51 -8.59
CA ARG A 38 -25.31 32.11 -8.87
C ARG A 38 -26.52 31.17 -8.68
N PRO A 39 -26.73 30.16 -9.54
CA PRO A 39 -27.73 29.10 -9.33
C PRO A 39 -27.35 28.15 -8.18
N GLY A 40 -28.35 27.69 -7.43
CA GLY A 40 -28.22 26.86 -6.22
C GLY A 40 -27.95 25.35 -6.42
N PRO A 41 -27.90 24.55 -5.33
CA PRO A 41 -27.34 23.20 -5.32
C PRO A 41 -28.27 22.11 -5.90
N ILE A 42 -27.67 21.06 -6.48
CA ILE A 42 -28.34 19.84 -6.96
C ILE A 42 -28.24 18.75 -5.88
N PRO A 43 -29.32 18.00 -5.56
CA PRO A 43 -29.30 16.96 -4.52
C PRO A 43 -28.69 15.62 -4.96
N THR A 44 -28.08 14.90 -4.02
CA THR A 44 -27.47 13.56 -4.18
C THR A 44 -28.48 12.41 -4.01
N PRO A 45 -28.28 11.23 -4.64
CA PRO A 45 -29.13 10.05 -4.46
C PRO A 45 -28.67 9.14 -3.29
N PRO A 46 -29.58 8.32 -2.71
CA PRO A 46 -29.31 7.51 -1.51
C PRO A 46 -28.62 6.15 -1.79
N PRO A 47 -27.99 5.51 -0.78
CA PRO A 47 -27.34 4.20 -0.90
C PRO A 47 -28.35 3.03 -0.76
N GLY A 48 -28.14 1.96 -1.54
CA GLY A 48 -28.93 0.72 -1.50
C GLY A 48 -28.48 -0.29 -0.43
N PRO A 49 -29.30 -1.31 -0.12
CA PRO A 49 -29.10 -2.23 1.01
C PRO A 49 -28.28 -3.48 0.67
N GLY A 50 -27.58 -4.01 1.67
CA GLY A 50 -26.75 -5.23 1.58
C GLY A 50 -27.51 -6.55 1.79
N GLU A 51 -26.81 -7.66 1.53
CA GLU A 51 -27.28 -9.03 1.79
C GLU A 51 -26.16 -9.88 2.41
N ARG A 52 -26.58 -10.84 3.25
CA ARG A 52 -25.76 -11.65 4.16
C ARG A 52 -26.03 -13.14 3.94
N ALA A 53 -24.95 -13.93 4.02
CA ALA A 53 -24.80 -15.32 4.49
C ALA A 53 -25.55 -16.51 3.84
N GLY A 54 -24.80 -17.62 3.69
CA GLY A 54 -25.33 -18.98 3.54
C GLY A 54 -24.28 -20.05 3.89
N ASP A 55 -24.62 -20.93 4.83
CA ASP A 55 -23.82 -22.01 5.45
C ASP A 55 -23.78 -23.35 4.68
N ALA A 56 -22.86 -24.23 5.10
CA ALA A 56 -22.56 -25.59 4.58
C ALA A 56 -23.62 -26.67 4.93
N PRO A 57 -23.48 -27.91 4.38
CA PRO A 57 -23.14 -29.04 5.28
C PRO A 57 -22.28 -30.18 4.68
N LYS A 58 -21.57 -30.88 5.58
CA LYS A 58 -20.91 -32.20 5.38
C LYS A 58 -21.90 -33.37 5.52
N PRO A 59 -21.52 -34.56 5.02
CA PRO A 59 -21.69 -35.79 5.83
C PRO A 59 -20.49 -36.77 5.77
N GLY A 60 -20.27 -37.52 6.85
CA GLY A 60 -19.57 -38.83 6.89
C GLY A 60 -20.56 -39.94 7.30
N PRO A 61 -20.13 -41.11 7.86
CA PRO A 61 -19.10 -42.06 7.42
C PRO A 61 -19.55 -43.57 7.46
N VAL A 62 -18.61 -44.50 7.14
CA VAL A 62 -18.42 -45.96 7.50
C VAL A 62 -19.38 -47.09 6.98
N PRO A 63 -19.09 -48.43 7.11
CA PRO A 63 -17.94 -49.35 6.80
C PRO A 63 -18.40 -50.71 6.10
N PRO A 64 -17.84 -51.93 6.33
CA PRO A 64 -16.58 -52.56 5.82
C PRO A 64 -16.72 -54.00 5.22
N GLN A 65 -15.56 -54.64 4.97
CA GLN A 65 -15.17 -56.08 5.02
C GLN A 65 -15.13 -56.94 3.74
N GLY A 66 -14.03 -57.69 3.61
CA GLY A 66 -14.02 -58.97 2.88
C GLY A 66 -12.67 -59.54 2.43
N GLY A 67 -11.89 -60.13 3.34
CA GLY A 67 -11.46 -61.54 3.24
C GLY A 67 -10.29 -62.01 2.35
N ALA A 68 -9.34 -62.65 3.03
CA ALA A 68 -8.72 -63.97 2.74
C ALA A 68 -7.34 -64.08 2.06
N GLN A 69 -6.38 -64.50 2.90
CA GLN A 69 -5.14 -65.28 2.67
C GLN A 69 -5.41 -66.59 1.86
N PRO A 70 -4.41 -67.30 1.27
CA PRO A 70 -3.50 -68.14 2.07
C PRO A 70 -2.07 -68.34 1.51
N LYS A 71 -1.33 -69.17 2.25
CA LYS A 71 0.11 -69.37 2.34
C LYS A 71 0.59 -70.59 1.52
N ASP A 72 1.92 -70.73 1.56
CA ASP A 72 2.72 -71.97 1.55
C ASP A 72 3.36 -72.44 0.24
N ALA A 73 4.69 -72.44 0.30
CA ALA A 73 5.60 -73.17 -0.58
C ALA A 73 5.71 -74.64 -0.13
N PRO A 74 5.85 -75.59 -1.08
CA PRO A 74 6.45 -76.89 -0.79
C PRO A 74 7.84 -77.05 -1.42
N LYS A 75 8.73 -77.67 -0.63
CA LYS A 75 10.08 -78.15 -0.99
C LYS A 75 10.03 -79.45 -1.85
N PRO A 76 11.17 -79.90 -2.41
CA PRO A 76 11.27 -80.80 -3.57
C PRO A 76 11.48 -82.29 -3.26
N LYS A 77 11.25 -83.15 -4.29
CA LYS A 77 11.82 -84.50 -4.66
C LYS A 77 10.71 -85.49 -5.11
N PRO A 78 11.01 -86.62 -5.79
CA PRO A 78 12.21 -87.08 -6.53
C PRO A 78 11.90 -87.61 -7.97
N GLU A 79 12.95 -88.01 -8.71
CA GLU A 79 12.96 -88.66 -10.03
C GLU A 79 12.01 -89.88 -10.19
N PRO A 80 11.80 -90.29 -11.47
CA PRO A 80 12.16 -91.66 -11.85
C PRO A 80 13.11 -91.71 -13.06
N LYS A 81 14.11 -92.60 -12.97
CA LYS A 81 15.00 -93.04 -14.07
C LYS A 81 14.36 -94.20 -14.87
N PRO A 82 15.07 -94.87 -15.81
CA PRO A 82 15.22 -94.56 -17.23
C PRO A 82 14.71 -95.72 -18.12
N LYS A 83 14.74 -95.61 -19.47
CA LYS A 83 15.07 -96.75 -20.36
C LYS A 83 15.26 -96.38 -21.85
N LYS A 84 16.47 -96.72 -22.32
CA LYS A 84 16.92 -97.29 -23.61
C LYS A 84 16.55 -96.65 -24.96
N GLU A 85 17.57 -96.00 -25.52
CA GLU A 85 18.31 -96.40 -26.73
C GLU A 85 17.53 -96.70 -28.03
N GLY A 86 17.52 -95.70 -28.92
CA GLY A 86 17.42 -95.86 -30.37
C GLY A 86 18.42 -94.89 -31.03
N ASN A 87 19.58 -95.40 -31.46
CA ASN A 87 20.69 -94.62 -32.00
C ASN A 87 20.40 -94.21 -33.46
N GLY A 88 19.69 -93.09 -33.66
CA GLY A 88 19.40 -92.54 -34.99
C GLY A 88 19.02 -91.06 -35.05
N GLY A 89 19.01 -90.34 -33.93
CA GLY A 89 18.58 -88.92 -33.86
C GLY A 89 19.59 -87.95 -33.24
N LYS A 90 20.79 -88.41 -32.87
CA LYS A 90 21.79 -87.57 -32.17
C LYS A 90 22.21 -86.35 -32.99
N LEU A 91 22.34 -86.51 -34.31
CA LEU A 91 22.69 -85.39 -35.19
C LEU A 91 21.53 -84.38 -35.30
N ALA A 92 20.29 -84.85 -35.46
CA ALA A 92 19.12 -83.97 -35.54
C ALA A 92 18.88 -83.18 -34.24
N PHE A 93 19.06 -83.82 -33.08
CA PHE A 93 18.93 -83.16 -31.78
C PHE A 93 20.03 -82.13 -31.54
N ILE A 94 21.28 -82.42 -31.94
CA ILE A 94 22.40 -81.47 -31.84
C ILE A 94 22.16 -80.27 -32.76
N ILE A 95 21.66 -80.47 -33.98
CA ILE A 95 21.34 -79.38 -34.91
C ILE A 95 20.22 -78.50 -34.34
N ILE A 96 19.14 -79.09 -33.82
CA ILE A 96 18.03 -78.33 -33.21
C ILE A 96 18.52 -77.54 -31.98
N ALA A 97 19.33 -78.17 -31.13
CA ALA A 97 19.92 -77.50 -29.96
C ALA A 97 20.85 -76.34 -30.37
N ALA A 98 21.67 -76.52 -31.41
CA ALA A 98 22.55 -75.48 -31.92
C ALA A 98 21.77 -74.30 -32.52
N VAL A 99 20.68 -74.57 -33.26
CA VAL A 99 19.78 -73.54 -33.80
C VAL A 99 19.09 -72.77 -32.69
N LEU A 100 18.63 -73.46 -31.63
CA LEU A 100 18.03 -72.80 -30.46
C LEU A 100 19.03 -71.91 -29.71
N ILE A 101 20.27 -72.37 -29.52
CA ILE A 101 21.33 -71.56 -28.89
C ILE A 101 21.67 -70.35 -29.75
N ALA A 102 21.78 -70.51 -31.06
CA ALA A 102 22.01 -69.40 -31.99
C ALA A 102 20.85 -68.40 -31.98
N ALA A 103 19.61 -68.86 -31.90
CA ALA A 103 18.43 -68.00 -31.77
C ALA A 103 18.41 -67.24 -30.43
N LEU A 104 18.75 -67.89 -29.31
CA LEU A 104 18.83 -67.25 -27.99
C LEU A 104 19.99 -66.24 -27.90
N ALA A 105 21.12 -66.55 -28.55
CA ALA A 105 22.25 -65.62 -28.68
C ALA A 105 21.87 -64.44 -29.56
N GLY A 106 21.21 -64.67 -30.70
CA GLY A 106 20.68 -63.63 -31.58
C GLY A 106 19.64 -62.76 -30.87
N LEU A 107 18.77 -63.35 -30.04
CA LEU A 107 17.78 -62.63 -29.26
C LEU A 107 18.44 -61.79 -28.15
N ASN A 108 19.49 -62.29 -27.50
CA ASN A 108 20.30 -61.52 -26.55
C ASN A 108 20.99 -60.33 -27.23
N VAL A 109 21.61 -60.55 -28.39
CA VAL A 109 22.26 -59.48 -29.18
C VAL A 109 21.23 -58.44 -29.65
N TYR A 110 20.05 -58.89 -30.08
CA TYR A 110 18.95 -58.01 -30.47
C TYR A 110 18.40 -57.21 -29.27
N GLN A 111 18.23 -57.85 -28.11
CA GLN A 111 17.86 -57.16 -26.87
C GLN A 111 18.91 -56.11 -26.48
N TYR A 112 20.20 -56.45 -26.55
CA TYR A 112 21.27 -55.51 -26.22
C TYR A 112 21.31 -54.31 -27.19
N ALA A 113 21.11 -54.55 -28.49
CA ALA A 113 21.09 -53.50 -29.51
C ALA A 113 19.85 -52.60 -29.40
N ALA A 114 18.66 -53.18 -29.22
CA ALA A 114 17.42 -52.42 -29.08
C ALA A 114 17.38 -51.63 -27.75
N PHE A 115 17.79 -52.25 -26.64
CA PHE A 115 17.78 -51.62 -25.32
C PHE A 115 18.84 -50.51 -25.18
N GLY A 116 20.00 -50.65 -25.83
CA GLY A 116 21.03 -49.62 -25.85
C GLY A 116 20.59 -48.32 -26.52
N SER A 117 19.85 -48.40 -27.64
CA SER A 117 19.30 -47.22 -28.32
C SER A 117 18.23 -46.50 -27.50
N THR A 118 17.39 -47.27 -26.79
CA THR A 118 16.31 -46.73 -25.94
C THR A 118 16.88 -46.06 -24.67
N ALA A 119 17.93 -46.65 -24.09
CA ALA A 119 18.64 -46.07 -22.95
C ALA A 119 19.31 -44.74 -23.29
N GLN A 120 19.88 -44.63 -24.50
CA GLN A 120 20.51 -43.39 -24.96
C GLN A 120 19.49 -42.26 -25.21
N GLU A 121 18.35 -42.57 -25.86
CA GLU A 121 17.26 -41.59 -26.04
C GLU A 121 16.75 -41.07 -24.69
N SER A 122 16.60 -41.96 -23.70
CA SER A 122 16.18 -41.55 -22.35
C SER A 122 17.22 -40.66 -21.65
N ALA A 123 18.51 -40.92 -21.85
CA ALA A 123 19.59 -40.11 -21.28
C ALA A 123 19.64 -38.70 -21.89
N ASP A 124 19.39 -38.57 -23.21
CA ASP A 124 19.35 -37.27 -23.88
C ASP A 124 18.11 -36.46 -23.44
N ARG A 125 16.96 -37.10 -23.29
CA ARG A 125 15.76 -36.46 -22.72
C ARG A 125 15.98 -35.98 -21.28
N ILE A 126 16.67 -36.76 -20.44
CA ILE A 126 17.00 -36.37 -19.07
C ILE A 126 17.87 -35.10 -19.08
N LYS A 127 18.92 -35.05 -19.91
CA LYS A 127 19.76 -33.84 -20.04
C LYS A 127 18.98 -32.62 -20.50
N GLN A 128 18.05 -32.79 -21.45
CA GLN A 128 17.21 -31.70 -21.92
C GLN A 128 16.30 -31.18 -20.80
N LEU A 129 15.65 -32.09 -20.05
CA LEU A 129 14.80 -31.73 -18.92
C LEU A 129 15.60 -31.06 -17.80
N GLU A 130 16.81 -31.51 -17.50
CA GLU A 130 17.70 -30.86 -16.53
C GLU A 130 18.02 -29.41 -16.93
N GLY A 131 18.29 -29.17 -18.23
CA GLY A 131 18.49 -27.81 -18.74
C GLY A 131 17.24 -26.93 -18.64
N GLU A 132 16.06 -27.49 -18.93
CA GLU A 132 14.79 -26.77 -18.81
C GLU A 132 14.46 -26.45 -17.34
N VAL A 133 14.69 -27.39 -16.42
CA VAL A 133 14.52 -27.18 -14.98
C VAL A 133 15.45 -26.07 -14.50
N SER A 134 16.73 -26.09 -14.87
CA SER A 134 17.69 -25.05 -14.49
C SER A 134 17.28 -23.66 -15.03
N SER A 135 16.79 -23.60 -16.27
CA SER A 135 16.26 -22.35 -16.84
C SER A 135 15.05 -21.83 -16.07
N LYS A 136 14.10 -22.71 -15.75
CA LYS A 136 12.90 -22.35 -14.99
C LYS A 136 13.22 -21.96 -13.55
N GLU A 137 14.20 -22.59 -12.91
CA GLU A 137 14.69 -22.18 -11.59
C GLU A 137 15.26 -20.76 -11.63
N SER A 138 16.03 -20.41 -12.67
CA SER A 138 16.51 -19.03 -12.86
C SER A 138 15.37 -18.04 -13.04
N GLU A 139 14.34 -18.40 -13.82
CA GLU A 139 13.16 -17.56 -14.03
C GLU A 139 12.37 -17.35 -12.73
N ILE A 140 12.16 -18.42 -11.95
CA ILE A 140 11.50 -18.37 -10.64
C ILE A 140 12.27 -17.45 -9.68
N ASN A 141 13.60 -17.55 -9.64
CA ASN A 141 14.42 -16.68 -8.79
C ASN A 141 14.35 -15.22 -9.22
N SER A 142 14.34 -14.96 -10.53
CA SER A 142 14.15 -13.60 -11.05
C SER A 142 12.76 -13.05 -10.72
N LEU A 143 11.71 -13.86 -10.85
CA LEU A 143 10.34 -13.46 -10.53
C LEU A 143 10.17 -13.20 -9.05
N HIS A 144 10.75 -14.02 -8.17
CA HIS A 144 10.76 -13.74 -6.73
C HIS A 144 11.42 -12.39 -6.42
N GLY A 145 12.59 -12.09 -7.01
CA GLY A 145 13.22 -10.79 -6.81
C GLY A 145 12.36 -9.60 -7.29
N GLN A 146 11.60 -9.77 -8.37
CA GLN A 146 10.64 -8.75 -8.82
C GLN A 146 9.46 -8.61 -7.85
N ILE A 147 8.94 -9.71 -7.31
CA ILE A 147 7.86 -9.68 -6.30
C ILE A 147 8.33 -8.94 -5.05
N ASP A 148 9.52 -9.26 -4.53
CA ASP A 148 10.10 -8.59 -3.36
C ASP A 148 10.24 -7.08 -3.58
N THR A 149 10.68 -6.69 -4.78
CA THR A 149 10.80 -5.28 -5.16
C THR A 149 9.44 -4.60 -5.20
N LEU A 150 8.46 -5.21 -5.88
CA LEU A 150 7.09 -4.68 -5.98
C LEU A 150 6.40 -4.57 -4.62
N GLU A 151 6.63 -5.52 -3.72
CA GLU A 151 6.11 -5.48 -2.35
C GLU A 151 6.70 -4.29 -1.58
N SER A 152 8.01 -4.06 -1.69
CA SER A 152 8.65 -2.89 -1.07
C SER A 152 8.13 -1.56 -1.62
N GLU A 153 7.89 -1.48 -2.94
CA GLU A 153 7.32 -0.29 -3.57
C GLU A 153 5.86 -0.06 -3.15
N ALA A 154 5.06 -1.13 -3.04
CA ALA A 154 3.67 -1.06 -2.60
C ALA A 154 3.59 -0.51 -1.17
N LEU A 155 4.42 -1.02 -0.25
CA LEU A 155 4.51 -0.51 1.12
C LEU A 155 4.94 0.97 1.17
N GLY A 156 5.91 1.36 0.33
CA GLY A 156 6.33 2.76 0.21
C GLY A 156 5.18 3.68 -0.22
N ARG A 157 4.43 3.28 -1.26
CA ARG A 157 3.27 4.04 -1.75
C ARG A 157 2.12 4.08 -0.75
N GLU A 158 1.88 3.01 0.01
CA GLU A 158 0.86 2.99 1.05
C GLU A 158 1.15 4.01 2.16
N ASN A 159 2.41 4.12 2.57
CA ASN A 159 2.83 5.14 3.54
C ASN A 159 2.64 6.57 3.01
N GLU A 160 3.02 6.81 1.75
CA GLU A 160 2.83 8.11 1.09
C GLU A 160 1.34 8.48 0.97
N LEU A 161 0.49 7.51 0.58
CA LEU A 161 -0.97 7.67 0.53
C LEU A 161 -1.56 7.98 1.89
N SER A 162 -1.06 7.36 2.96
CA SER A 162 -1.49 7.65 4.33
C SER A 162 -1.19 9.10 4.71
N ALA A 163 0.05 9.55 4.50
CA ALA A 163 0.46 10.92 4.78
C ALA A 163 -0.34 11.97 3.97
N LEU A 164 -0.59 11.70 2.68
CA LEU A 164 -1.41 12.56 1.83
C LEU A 164 -2.87 12.63 2.29
N ARG A 165 -3.45 11.52 2.76
CA ARG A 165 -4.82 11.49 3.29
C ARG A 165 -4.94 12.34 4.55
N THR A 166 -3.98 12.25 5.48
CA THR A 166 -3.97 13.09 6.69
C THR A 166 -3.91 14.57 6.32
N ARG A 167 -3.00 14.95 5.39
CA ARG A 167 -2.91 16.34 4.91
C ARG A 167 -4.19 16.82 4.23
N SER A 168 -4.85 15.95 3.46
CA SER A 168 -6.15 16.26 2.84
C SER A 168 -7.23 16.51 3.89
N GLY A 169 -7.24 15.75 4.99
CA GLY A 169 -8.21 15.94 6.08
C GLY A 169 -8.10 17.34 6.71
N TRP A 170 -6.87 17.83 6.93
CA TRP A 170 -6.68 19.20 7.43
C TRP A 170 -7.20 20.27 6.46
N LEU A 171 -7.14 20.06 5.15
CA LEU A 171 -7.65 21.03 4.18
C LEU A 171 -9.18 21.15 4.26
N ASP A 172 -9.89 20.04 4.49
CA ASP A 172 -11.34 20.05 4.67
C ASP A 172 -11.72 20.80 5.96
N GLU A 173 -11.00 20.55 7.06
CA GLU A 173 -11.22 21.28 8.33
C GLU A 173 -10.90 22.78 8.23
N ILE A 174 -9.81 23.13 7.54
CA ILE A 174 -9.46 24.54 7.28
C ILE A 174 -10.54 25.22 6.45
N ALA A 175 -11.07 24.53 5.43
CA ALA A 175 -12.13 25.09 4.58
C ALA A 175 -13.40 25.34 5.40
N GLU A 176 -13.80 24.39 6.25
CA GLU A 176 -14.95 24.54 7.15
C GLU A 176 -14.75 25.70 8.13
N PHE A 177 -13.53 25.84 8.69
CA PHE A 177 -13.19 26.93 9.60
C PHE A 177 -13.23 28.31 8.93
N ILE A 178 -12.69 28.44 7.72
CA ILE A 178 -12.66 29.72 6.99
C ILE A 178 -14.05 30.13 6.48
N ASP A 179 -14.91 29.15 6.17
CA ASP A 179 -16.29 29.42 5.75
C ASP A 179 -17.16 29.98 6.89
N ASP A 180 -16.71 29.86 8.14
CA ASP A 180 -17.37 30.49 9.27
C ASP A 180 -16.93 31.96 9.45
N TYR A 181 -17.86 32.82 9.87
CA TYR A 181 -17.74 34.28 9.72
C TYR A 181 -16.82 34.95 10.75
N ASP A 182 -16.20 34.21 11.66
CA ASP A 182 -15.42 34.73 12.79
C ASP A 182 -13.95 34.28 12.78
N ALA A 183 -13.44 33.80 11.64
CA ALA A 183 -12.03 33.41 11.50
C ALA A 183 -11.10 34.64 11.60
N GLY A 184 -10.44 34.80 12.75
CA GLY A 184 -9.44 35.82 13.04
C GLY A 184 -9.97 37.24 13.17
N TYR A 185 -11.29 37.46 13.03
CA TYR A 185 -11.87 38.79 12.99
C TYR A 185 -13.26 38.79 13.61
N ALA A 186 -13.47 39.61 14.64
CA ALA A 186 -14.80 39.95 15.14
C ALA A 186 -15.18 41.37 14.72
N THR A 187 -14.29 42.34 14.97
CA THR A 187 -14.51 43.76 14.67
C THR A 187 -13.21 44.47 14.26
N ASP A 188 -13.34 45.72 13.81
CA ASP A 188 -12.19 46.61 13.53
C ASP A 188 -11.32 46.92 14.76
N TYR A 189 -11.78 46.54 15.94
CA TYR A 189 -11.04 46.74 17.19
C TYR A 189 -10.85 45.44 17.98
N PHE A 190 -11.26 44.29 17.45
CA PHE A 190 -11.02 42.98 18.05
C PHE A 190 -10.80 41.93 16.96
N ARG A 191 -9.52 41.71 16.63
CA ARG A 191 -9.09 40.80 15.56
C ARG A 191 -7.65 40.33 15.78
N ALA A 192 -7.26 39.25 15.13
CA ALA A 192 -5.88 38.81 15.03
C ALA A 192 -5.22 39.27 13.71
N SER A 193 -3.89 39.29 13.68
CA SER A 193 -3.12 39.43 12.44
C SER A 193 -3.25 38.19 11.55
N GLU A 194 -3.49 37.02 12.15
CA GLU A 194 -3.63 35.74 11.48
C GLU A 194 -4.83 34.97 12.03
N ALA A 195 -5.62 34.39 11.13
CA ALA A 195 -6.75 33.50 11.47
C ALA A 195 -6.35 32.02 11.46
N LEU A 196 -5.35 31.68 10.63
CA LEU A 196 -4.88 30.33 10.40
C LEU A 196 -3.36 30.33 10.49
N ILE A 197 -2.82 29.55 11.41
CA ILE A 197 -1.39 29.39 11.65
C ILE A 197 -1.04 27.93 11.33
N VAL A 198 -0.09 27.71 10.43
CA VAL A 198 0.39 26.37 10.08
C VAL A 198 1.85 26.28 10.51
N THR A 199 2.15 25.32 11.38
CA THR A 199 3.46 25.19 12.03
C THR A 199 3.81 23.71 12.19
N THR A 200 5.04 23.41 12.60
CA THR A 200 5.53 22.05 12.84
C THR A 200 5.91 21.86 14.31
N THR A 201 6.01 20.62 14.76
CA THR A 201 6.56 20.34 16.11
C THR A 201 8.05 20.71 16.27
N ALA A 202 8.75 20.99 15.17
CA ALA A 202 10.14 21.43 15.19
C ALA A 202 10.28 22.96 15.32
N ASP A 203 9.20 23.72 15.08
CA ASP A 203 9.21 25.17 15.21
C ASP A 203 9.13 25.53 16.69
N TYR A 204 10.13 26.29 17.15
CA TYR A 204 10.28 26.56 18.58
C TYR A 204 9.30 27.60 19.11
N LEU A 205 8.76 28.46 18.23
CA LEU A 205 7.81 29.52 18.59
C LEU A 205 7.25 30.19 17.34
N GLU A 206 5.94 30.17 17.16
CA GLU A 206 5.24 31.06 16.23
C GLU A 206 4.47 32.12 17.02
N SER A 207 4.19 33.27 16.41
CA SER A 207 3.47 34.34 17.09
C SER A 207 2.58 35.13 16.14
N PHE A 208 1.46 35.61 16.66
CA PHE A 208 0.58 36.54 15.96
C PHE A 208 0.15 37.67 16.87
N THR A 209 -0.28 38.79 16.29
CA THR A 209 -0.70 39.96 17.05
C THR A 209 -2.21 39.99 17.19
N LEU A 210 -2.70 40.11 18.42
CA LEU A 210 -4.08 40.50 18.71
C LEU A 210 -4.18 42.03 18.71
N TYR A 211 -5.19 42.57 18.05
CA TYR A 211 -5.54 43.98 18.07
C TYR A 211 -6.79 44.20 18.92
N THR A 212 -6.71 45.18 19.83
CA THR A 212 -7.77 45.60 20.75
C THR A 212 -8.01 47.11 20.67
N GLU A 213 -9.17 47.60 21.12
CA GLU A 213 -9.40 49.03 21.25
C GLU A 213 -8.60 49.62 22.44
N TYR A 214 -8.00 50.80 22.25
CA TYR A 214 -7.20 51.47 23.27
C TYR A 214 -8.10 52.07 24.37
N ASN A 215 -7.69 51.95 25.65
CA ASN A 215 -8.27 52.60 26.84
C ASN A 215 -9.63 52.10 27.37
N LEU A 216 -10.04 50.86 27.12
CA LEU A 216 -11.34 50.38 27.60
C LEU A 216 -11.29 49.48 28.84
N GLY A 217 -10.09 49.16 29.35
CA GLY A 217 -9.97 48.28 30.52
C GLY A 217 -10.58 46.89 30.28
N MET A 218 -10.61 46.45 29.02
CA MET A 218 -11.19 45.18 28.61
C MET A 218 -10.32 44.00 29.05
N THR A 219 -10.96 42.91 29.44
CA THR A 219 -10.31 41.62 29.67
C THR A 219 -10.49 40.76 28.44
N VAL A 220 -9.38 40.24 27.92
CA VAL A 220 -9.40 39.23 26.85
C VAL A 220 -9.09 37.87 27.46
N SER A 221 -9.84 36.86 27.03
CA SER A 221 -9.64 35.47 27.40
C SER A 221 -9.77 34.58 26.17
N TYR A 222 -9.33 33.34 26.26
CA TYR A 222 -9.54 32.36 25.21
C TYR A 222 -10.02 31.02 25.76
N GLU A 223 -10.81 30.32 24.96
CA GLU A 223 -11.13 28.91 25.13
C GLU A 223 -10.39 28.09 24.08
N THR A 224 -10.15 26.81 24.37
CA THR A 224 -9.35 25.93 23.51
C THR A 224 -10.12 24.67 23.16
N GLU A 225 -10.17 24.35 21.87
CA GLU A 225 -10.65 23.08 21.34
C GLU A 225 -9.47 22.33 20.71
N GLY A 226 -9.18 21.12 21.19
CA GLY A 226 -7.99 20.35 20.80
C GLY A 226 -6.78 20.58 21.72
N SER A 227 -5.66 19.94 21.41
CA SER A 227 -4.45 19.94 22.27
C SER A 227 -3.14 19.93 21.48
N SER A 228 -3.19 20.25 20.20
CA SER A 228 -2.04 20.28 19.30
C SER A 228 -1.14 21.49 19.52
N ALA A 229 -1.66 22.59 20.05
CA ALA A 229 -0.88 23.77 20.44
C ALA A 229 -1.41 24.41 21.72
N THR A 230 -0.55 25.21 22.39
CA THR A 230 -0.95 26.09 23.50
C THR A 230 -0.69 27.55 23.14
N LEU A 231 -1.44 28.46 23.76
CA LEU A 231 -1.40 29.90 23.48
C LEU A 231 -1.02 30.69 24.73
N GLU A 232 -0.13 31.66 24.61
CA GLU A 232 0.29 32.53 25.73
C GLU A 232 0.31 33.98 25.30
N PHE A 233 -0.24 34.88 26.13
CA PHE A 233 -0.11 36.32 25.90
C PHE A 233 1.31 36.76 26.25
N ALA A 234 1.92 37.58 25.39
CA ALA A 234 3.24 38.13 25.68
C ALA A 234 3.26 39.04 26.92
N GLU A 235 2.12 39.68 27.22
CA GLU A 235 1.96 40.62 28.32
C GLU A 235 0.55 40.51 28.92
N ASP A 236 0.41 40.69 30.24
CA ASP A 236 -0.87 40.69 30.95
C ASP A 236 -1.65 42.01 30.82
N THR A 237 -0.99 43.07 30.33
CA THR A 237 -1.60 44.40 30.16
C THR A 237 -0.97 45.08 28.97
N TRP A 238 -1.79 45.51 28.02
CA TRP A 238 -1.34 46.13 26.79
C TRP A 238 -2.22 47.32 26.39
N GLY A 239 -1.80 48.05 25.35
CA GLY A 239 -2.54 49.17 24.80
C GLY A 239 -3.59 48.74 23.76
N SER A 240 -3.23 48.89 22.49
CA SER A 240 -4.10 48.55 21.35
C SER A 240 -3.76 47.21 20.70
N SER A 241 -2.71 46.54 21.17
CA SER A 241 -2.30 45.25 20.64
C SER A 241 -1.34 44.53 21.58
N VAL A 242 -1.31 43.22 21.46
CA VAL A 242 -0.38 42.33 22.17
C VAL A 242 -0.03 41.15 21.27
N ASP A 243 1.19 40.64 21.35
CA ASP A 243 1.56 39.41 20.66
C ASP A 243 1.12 38.19 21.49
N LEU A 244 0.72 37.14 20.78
CA LEU A 244 0.42 35.84 21.37
C LEU A 244 1.38 34.81 20.79
N TYR A 245 1.96 34.03 21.69
CA TYR A 245 2.89 32.95 21.37
C TYR A 245 2.15 31.64 21.25
N VAL A 246 2.41 30.94 20.15
CA VAL A 246 1.89 29.61 19.85
C VAL A 246 3.01 28.60 20.09
N TYR A 247 2.75 27.63 20.97
CA TYR A 247 3.68 26.55 21.27
C TYR A 247 3.14 25.22 20.75
N PRO A 248 3.67 24.69 19.64
CA PRO A 248 3.28 23.40 19.10
C PRO A 248 3.58 22.27 20.10
N GLN A 249 2.64 21.34 20.27
CA GLN A 249 2.75 20.20 21.19
C GLN A 249 2.79 18.86 20.43
N SER A 250 1.85 18.65 19.51
CA SER A 250 1.73 17.42 18.73
C SER A 250 0.99 17.66 17.42
N PRO A 251 1.22 16.86 16.36
CA PRO A 251 0.50 17.01 15.11
C PRO A 251 -1.02 16.95 15.29
N GLY A 252 -1.75 17.79 14.58
CA GLY A 252 -3.20 17.93 14.66
C GLY A 252 -3.64 19.39 14.65
N ILE A 253 -4.88 19.62 15.06
CA ILE A 253 -5.53 20.93 14.98
C ILE A 253 -5.95 21.38 16.38
N THR A 254 -5.73 22.67 16.66
CA THR A 254 -6.27 23.36 17.82
C THR A 254 -6.96 24.63 17.37
N ILE A 255 -8.17 24.89 17.88
CA ILE A 255 -8.90 26.13 17.67
C ILE A 255 -8.92 26.90 18.98
N PHE A 256 -8.53 28.17 18.92
CA PHE A 256 -8.62 29.12 20.01
C PHE A 256 -9.77 30.09 19.76
N THR A 257 -10.73 30.15 20.68
CA THR A 257 -11.83 31.12 20.64
C THR A 257 -11.47 32.28 21.55
N LEU A 258 -11.02 33.40 20.99
CA LEU A 258 -10.68 34.60 21.74
C LEU A 258 -11.94 35.43 21.96
N SER A 259 -12.17 35.88 23.19
CA SER A 259 -13.35 36.65 23.59
C SER A 259 -12.96 37.84 24.47
N ASN A 260 -13.73 38.92 24.41
CA ASN A 260 -13.60 40.05 25.33
C ASN A 260 -14.87 40.34 26.14
N ASP A 261 -14.72 40.98 27.29
CA ASP A 261 -15.80 41.28 28.24
C ASP A 261 -16.58 42.57 27.94
N LEU A 262 -16.12 43.42 27.02
CA LEU A 262 -16.70 44.74 26.79
C LEU A 262 -17.92 44.70 25.87
N TYR A 263 -17.83 43.94 24.78
CA TYR A 263 -18.89 43.80 23.79
C TYR A 263 -19.34 42.35 23.59
N TYR A 264 -18.73 41.41 24.31
CA TYR A 264 -18.93 39.97 24.11
C TYR A 264 -18.59 39.52 22.68
N ASP A 265 -17.73 40.27 21.99
CA ASP A 265 -17.23 39.87 20.68
C ASP A 265 -16.26 38.71 20.85
N SER A 266 -16.36 37.74 19.95
CA SER A 266 -15.45 36.61 19.87
C SER A 266 -15.03 36.35 18.43
N PHE A 267 -13.83 35.85 18.26
CA PHE A 267 -13.34 35.31 16.99
C PHE A 267 -12.48 34.09 17.27
N ARG A 268 -12.25 33.28 16.23
CA ARG A 268 -11.47 32.05 16.35
C ARG A 268 -10.18 32.11 15.56
N VAL A 269 -9.15 31.46 16.08
CA VAL A 269 -7.86 31.25 15.41
C VAL A 269 -7.58 29.76 15.37
N MET A 270 -7.32 29.23 14.19
CA MET A 270 -6.95 27.83 13.99
C MET A 270 -5.43 27.71 13.93
N VAL A 271 -4.88 26.76 14.68
CA VAL A 271 -3.49 26.32 14.59
C VAL A 271 -3.45 24.89 14.10
N VAL A 272 -2.76 24.67 12.98
CA VAL A 272 -2.51 23.35 12.41
C VAL A 272 -1.04 23.02 12.64
N VAL A 273 -0.80 22.02 13.48
CA VAL A 273 0.54 21.50 13.74
C VAL A 273 0.77 20.28 12.87
N THR A 274 1.83 20.31 12.06
CA THR A 274 2.25 19.19 11.24
C THR A 274 3.45 18.48 11.84
N GLU A 275 3.76 17.30 11.31
CA GLU A 275 5.06 16.65 11.55
C GLU A 275 6.22 17.53 11.06
#